data_AF-A0A8X6VK90-F1
#
_entry.id   AF-A0A8X6VK90-F1
#
_cell.length_a   1.000
_cell.length_b   1.000
_cell.length_c   1.000
_cell.angle_alpha   90.00
_cell.angle_beta   90.00
_cell.angle_gamma   90.00
#
_symmetry.space_group_name_H-M   'P 1'
#
loop_
_entity.id
_entity.type
_entity.pdbx_description
1 polymer ?
#
loop_
_entity_poly.entity_id
_entity_poly.type
_entity_poly.pdbx_seq_one_letter_code
_entity_poly.pdbx_strand_id
1 'polypeptide(L)'
;MGNRKNKSRSQKRKFIGNRFTERTKPLDVPTVSEQKLKTTSVSFENIPSKDDKMSGNRIFDVEILRTIFNCLCCPSCLSVNLQLTEDSIFGLSSGMTLKCKNCMFVYAFQSTRKANKMNDINLQFVWGMRIIGKGHSSSKKLCASLNIPSLSKAAYRSCEKNY
;
A
#
# COMPACT_ATOMS: atom_id res chain seq x y z
N MET A 1 43.33 11.24 41.24
CA MET A 1 43.27 12.23 40.14
C MET A 1 43.37 11.49 38.81
N GLY A 2 42.28 11.37 38.05
CA GLY A 2 42.27 10.66 36.75
C GLY A 2 41.77 11.57 35.63
N ASN A 3 42.66 11.97 34.73
CA ASN A 3 42.37 12.91 33.63
C ASN A 3 41.57 12.22 32.51
N ARG A 4 40.31 12.66 32.29
CA ARG A 4 39.52 12.30 31.10
C ARG A 4 39.97 13.15 29.91
N LYS A 5 40.63 12.53 28.92
CA LYS A 5 40.90 13.17 27.62
C LYS A 5 39.60 13.24 26.81
N ASN A 6 39.08 14.45 26.59
CA ASN A 6 37.95 14.70 25.69
C ASN A 6 38.35 14.39 24.24
N LYS A 7 37.77 13.34 23.63
CA LYS A 7 37.86 13.10 22.19
C LYS A 7 36.97 14.12 21.46
N SER A 8 37.56 15.11 20.82
CA SER A 8 36.84 16.05 19.96
C SER A 8 36.20 15.32 18.78
N ARG A 9 34.88 15.49 18.60
CA ARG A 9 34.12 14.91 17.49
C ARG A 9 34.51 15.63 16.19
N SER A 10 34.99 14.91 15.17
CA SER A 10 35.36 15.54 13.90
C SER A 10 34.13 16.18 13.25
N GLN A 11 34.22 17.46 12.88
CA GLN A 11 33.16 18.13 12.12
C GLN A 11 32.99 17.45 10.76
N LYS A 12 31.76 17.05 10.42
CA LYS A 12 31.44 16.52 9.09
C LYS A 12 31.63 17.64 8.07
N ARG A 13 32.47 17.41 7.05
CA ARG A 13 32.61 18.33 5.92
C ARG A 13 31.28 18.41 5.16
N LYS A 14 30.90 19.62 4.74
CA LYS A 14 29.74 19.84 3.87
C LYS A 14 30.00 19.17 2.53
N PHE A 15 28.97 18.56 1.95
CA PHE A 15 29.03 17.96 0.62
C PHE A 15 29.16 19.06 -0.44
N ILE A 16 30.20 19.01 -1.29
CA ILE A 16 30.53 20.04 -2.28
C ILE A 16 30.06 19.64 -3.70
N GLY A 17 29.32 18.54 -3.83
CA GLY A 17 28.87 18.00 -5.12
C GLY A 17 29.89 17.06 -5.75
N ASN A 18 29.52 16.50 -6.91
CA ASN A 18 30.36 15.54 -7.63
C ASN A 18 31.23 16.29 -8.64
N ARG A 19 32.45 15.79 -8.90
CA ARG A 19 33.42 16.41 -9.84
C ARG A 19 32.88 16.57 -11.29
N PHE A 20 31.79 15.87 -11.62
CA PHE A 20 31.17 15.88 -12.95
C PHE A 20 29.94 16.79 -13.08
N THR A 21 29.53 17.50 -12.03
CA THR A 21 28.45 18.50 -12.15
C THR A 21 29.04 19.85 -12.51
N GLU A 22 29.06 20.18 -13.81
CA GLU A 22 29.20 21.55 -14.25
C GLU A 22 27.93 22.34 -13.89
N ARG A 23 28.10 23.54 -13.33
CA ARG A 23 26.98 24.46 -13.07
C ARG A 23 26.59 25.17 -14.38
N THR A 24 25.93 24.46 -15.28
CA THR A 24 25.22 25.09 -16.39
C THR A 24 23.86 25.59 -15.90
N LYS A 25 23.55 26.86 -16.23
CA LYS A 25 22.22 27.44 -15.98
C LYS A 25 21.18 26.60 -16.73
N PRO A 26 20.01 26.30 -16.14
CA PRO A 26 19.01 25.48 -16.82
C PRO A 26 18.50 26.23 -18.05
N LEU A 27 18.75 25.67 -19.23
CA LEU A 27 17.92 25.91 -20.40
C LEU A 27 16.72 24.96 -20.25
N ASP A 28 15.50 25.47 -20.48
CA ASP A 28 14.26 24.70 -20.47
C ASP A 28 14.25 23.67 -21.61
N VAL A 29 15.00 22.60 -21.42
CA VAL A 29 15.01 21.44 -22.30
C VAL A 29 14.31 20.32 -21.54
N PRO A 30 13.13 19.86 -22.01
CA PRO A 30 12.46 18.74 -21.37
C PRO A 30 13.39 17.52 -21.38
N THR A 31 13.56 16.92 -20.20
CA THR A 31 14.38 15.73 -20.03
C THR A 31 13.84 14.57 -20.87
N VAL A 32 14.75 13.72 -21.34
CA VAL A 32 14.49 12.50 -22.16
C VAL A 32 13.38 11.59 -21.58
N SER A 33 13.08 11.71 -20.28
CA SER A 33 12.00 11.00 -19.59
C SER A 33 10.58 11.43 -20.02
N GLU A 34 10.35 12.68 -20.42
CA GLU A 34 9.01 13.17 -20.78
C GLU A 34 8.57 12.69 -22.17
N GLN A 35 9.52 12.44 -23.08
CA GLN A 35 9.21 12.08 -24.47
C GLN A 35 8.76 10.62 -24.65
N LYS A 36 8.86 9.77 -23.62
CA LYS A 36 8.49 8.34 -23.69
C LYS A 36 7.05 8.04 -23.27
N LEU A 37 6.30 9.01 -22.74
CA LEU A 37 4.90 8.83 -22.35
C LEU A 37 3.95 9.19 -23.50
N LYS A 38 4.01 8.43 -24.60
CA LYS A 38 2.88 8.35 -25.53
C LYS A 38 2.05 7.13 -25.16
N THR A 39 1.28 7.26 -24.09
CA THR A 39 0.29 6.26 -23.70
C THR A 39 -0.90 6.41 -24.65
N THR A 40 -1.07 5.45 -25.56
CA THR A 40 -2.32 5.27 -26.31
C THR A 40 -3.43 5.00 -25.30
N SER A 41 -4.24 6.02 -25.00
CA SER A 41 -5.38 5.91 -24.09
C SER A 41 -6.47 5.09 -24.76
N VAL A 42 -6.56 3.81 -24.40
CA VAL A 42 -7.79 3.03 -24.62
C VAL A 42 -8.81 3.61 -23.65
N SER A 43 -9.73 4.43 -24.16
CA SER A 43 -10.80 5.05 -23.40
C SER A 43 -11.83 3.98 -23.04
N PHE A 44 -11.77 3.45 -21.83
CA PHE A 44 -12.95 2.88 -21.19
C PHE A 44 -13.88 4.04 -20.87
N GLU A 45 -15.09 4.00 -21.41
CA GLU A 45 -16.11 5.02 -21.17
C GLU A 45 -16.26 5.27 -19.66
N ASN A 46 -16.13 6.54 -19.27
CA ASN A 46 -16.25 6.98 -17.90
C ASN A 46 -17.70 6.76 -17.43
N ILE A 47 -17.95 5.66 -16.71
CA ILE A 47 -19.17 5.52 -15.90
C ILE A 47 -19.09 6.57 -14.80
N PRO A 48 -20.02 7.55 -14.73
CA PRO A 48 -19.97 8.58 -13.71
C PRO A 48 -20.41 7.97 -12.37
N SER A 49 -19.46 7.54 -11.54
CA SER A 49 -19.70 7.22 -10.14
C SER A 49 -19.75 8.51 -9.33
N LYS A 50 -20.93 9.15 -9.30
CA LYS A 50 -21.29 10.03 -8.19
C LYS A 50 -21.51 9.12 -6.97
N ASP A 51 -20.71 9.35 -5.94
CA ASP A 51 -20.61 8.65 -4.63
C ASP A 51 -19.95 7.25 -4.65
N ASP A 52 -18.68 7.15 -4.19
CA ASP A 52 -18.34 6.56 -2.87
C ASP A 52 -16.83 6.29 -2.66
N LYS A 53 -16.28 6.97 -1.64
CA LYS A 53 -15.33 6.59 -0.56
C LYS A 53 -14.21 5.53 -0.69
N MET A 54 -14.11 4.70 -1.73
CA MET A 54 -13.10 3.65 -1.79
C MET A 54 -11.97 4.00 -2.76
N SER A 55 -11.04 4.85 -2.30
CA SER A 55 -9.85 5.25 -3.06
C SER A 55 -8.55 4.76 -2.40
N GLY A 56 -7.48 4.69 -3.21
CA GLY A 56 -6.16 4.24 -2.78
C GLY A 56 -5.89 2.76 -3.07
N ASN A 57 -4.72 2.29 -2.65
CA ASN A 57 -4.24 0.95 -2.97
C ASN A 57 -4.58 -0.03 -1.83
N ARG A 58 -4.89 -1.28 -2.19
CA ARG A 58 -5.10 -2.40 -1.25
C ARG A 58 -4.37 -3.64 -1.73
N ILE A 59 -3.96 -4.47 -0.79
CA ILE A 59 -3.36 -5.77 -1.08
C ILE A 59 -4.47 -6.82 -1.10
N PHE A 60 -4.51 -7.59 -2.18
CA PHE A 60 -5.41 -8.72 -2.35
C PHE A 60 -4.62 -10.01 -2.50
N ASP A 61 -5.10 -11.06 -1.85
CA ASP A 61 -4.72 -12.43 -2.18
C ASP A 61 -5.34 -12.81 -3.53
N VAL A 62 -4.53 -13.38 -4.42
CA VAL A 62 -4.93 -13.73 -5.78
C VAL A 62 -6.03 -14.81 -5.78
N GLU A 63 -6.03 -15.73 -4.81
CA GLU A 63 -7.05 -16.77 -4.69
C GLU A 63 -8.41 -16.19 -4.31
N ILE A 64 -8.41 -15.23 -3.37
CA ILE A 64 -9.63 -14.49 -2.99
C ILE A 64 -10.12 -13.67 -4.18
N LEU A 65 -9.21 -12.96 -4.86
CA LEU A 65 -9.56 -12.15 -6.03
C LEU A 65 -10.16 -12.99 -7.16
N ARG A 66 -9.58 -14.19 -7.42
CA ARG A 66 -10.13 -15.16 -8.38
C ARG A 66 -11.56 -15.57 -8.00
N THR A 67 -11.82 -15.82 -6.72
CA THR A 67 -13.15 -16.21 -6.24
C THR A 67 -14.18 -15.10 -6.48
N ILE A 68 -13.80 -13.84 -6.28
CA ILE A 68 -14.66 -12.68 -6.54
C ILE A 68 -14.93 -12.54 -8.04
N PHE A 69 -13.91 -12.71 -8.89
CA PHE A 69 -14.09 -12.63 -10.34
C PHE A 69 -14.97 -13.73 -10.92
N ASN A 70 -15.17 -14.86 -10.23
CA ASN A 70 -16.17 -15.84 -10.65
C ASN A 70 -17.61 -15.28 -10.51
N CYS A 71 -17.81 -14.23 -9.73
CA CYS A 71 -19.08 -13.54 -9.52
C CYS A 71 -19.15 -12.24 -10.34
N LEU A 72 -19.01 -12.33 -11.67
CA LEU A 72 -19.20 -11.15 -12.56
C LEU A 72 -20.65 -10.65 -12.58
N CYS A 73 -21.60 -11.53 -12.24
CA CYS A 73 -23.01 -11.20 -12.08
C CYS A 73 -23.50 -11.67 -10.70
N CYS A 74 -24.59 -11.06 -10.23
CA CYS A 74 -25.21 -11.44 -8.97
C CYS A 74 -25.64 -12.92 -9.00
N PRO A 75 -25.16 -13.77 -8.10
CA PRO A 75 -25.54 -15.19 -8.09
C PRO A 75 -27.04 -15.43 -7.85
N SER A 76 -27.75 -14.47 -7.24
CA SER A 76 -29.17 -14.61 -6.92
C SER A 76 -30.12 -14.13 -8.02
N CYS A 77 -29.77 -13.07 -8.76
CA CYS A 77 -30.66 -12.45 -9.75
C CYS A 77 -30.03 -12.23 -11.12
N LEU A 78 -28.77 -12.66 -11.31
CA LEU A 78 -27.98 -12.57 -12.55
C LEU A 78 -27.75 -11.14 -13.09
N SER A 79 -28.14 -10.11 -12.33
CA SER A 79 -27.85 -8.72 -12.71
C SER A 79 -26.35 -8.41 -12.59
N VAL A 80 -25.85 -7.53 -13.46
CA VAL A 80 -24.45 -7.06 -13.47
C VAL A 80 -24.19 -5.92 -12.47
N ASN A 81 -25.17 -5.56 -11.64
CA ASN A 81 -25.11 -4.42 -10.72
C ASN A 81 -24.55 -4.82 -9.34
N LEU A 82 -23.38 -5.46 -9.34
CA LEU A 82 -22.63 -5.75 -8.12
C LEU A 82 -21.76 -4.54 -7.75
N GLN A 83 -21.85 -4.11 -6.49
CA GLN A 83 -21.07 -3.04 -5.92
C GLN A 83 -20.15 -3.59 -4.84
N LEU A 84 -18.86 -3.27 -4.93
CA LEU A 84 -17.87 -3.59 -3.91
C LEU A 84 -17.70 -2.40 -2.96
N THR A 85 -17.76 -2.65 -1.66
CA THR A 85 -17.56 -1.64 -0.60
C THR A 85 -16.53 -2.12 0.43
N GLU A 86 -15.69 -1.22 0.93
CA GLU A 86 -14.78 -1.49 2.04
C GLU A 86 -15.45 -1.13 3.37
N ASP A 87 -15.65 -2.13 4.24
CA ASP A 87 -16.33 -1.94 5.53
C ASP A 87 -15.35 -1.69 6.67
N SER A 88 -14.13 -2.22 6.57
CA SER A 88 -13.14 -2.14 7.64
C SER A 88 -11.70 -2.30 7.13
N ILE A 89 -10.74 -1.75 7.88
CA ILE A 89 -9.31 -1.84 7.58
C ILE A 89 -8.57 -2.36 8.81
N PHE A 90 -7.85 -3.47 8.65
CA PHE A 90 -7.07 -4.12 9.69
C PHE A 90 -5.61 -4.24 9.25
N GLY A 91 -4.87 -3.13 9.35
CA GLY A 91 -3.51 -3.06 8.83
C GLY A 91 -3.51 -3.16 7.31
N LEU A 92 -2.81 -4.14 6.75
CA LEU A 92 -2.74 -4.39 5.30
C LEU A 92 -3.91 -5.22 4.75
N SER A 93 -4.77 -5.75 5.61
CA SER A 93 -5.97 -6.49 5.19
C SER A 93 -7.21 -5.62 5.32
N SER A 94 -8.10 -5.69 4.35
CA SER A 94 -9.37 -4.95 4.36
C SER A 94 -10.55 -5.90 4.37
N GLY A 95 -11.57 -5.57 5.17
CA GLY A 95 -12.88 -6.20 5.10
C GLY A 95 -13.71 -5.54 4.02
N MET A 96 -14.22 -6.36 3.11
CA MET A 96 -14.91 -5.93 1.91
C MET A 96 -16.26 -6.65 1.82
N THR A 97 -17.25 -5.98 1.24
CA THR A 97 -18.56 -6.57 0.96
C THR A 97 -18.96 -6.32 -0.48
N LEU A 98 -19.43 -7.37 -1.13
CA LEU A 98 -20.05 -7.34 -2.45
C LEU A 98 -21.57 -7.33 -2.28
N LYS A 99 -22.24 -6.27 -2.73
CA LYS A 99 -23.70 -6.10 -2.62
C LYS A 99 -24.33 -5.98 -4.00
N CYS A 100 -25.45 -6.64 -4.22
CA CYS A 100 -26.25 -6.41 -5.42
C CYS A 100 -27.20 -5.23 -5.22
N LYS A 101 -27.31 -4.32 -6.19
CA LYS A 101 -28.29 -3.22 -6.14
C LYS A 101 -29.73 -3.66 -6.44
N ASN A 102 -29.90 -4.79 -7.12
CA ASN A 102 -31.20 -5.25 -7.61
C ASN A 102 -31.87 -6.30 -6.70
N CYS A 103 -31.16 -6.87 -5.72
CA CYS A 103 -31.70 -7.86 -4.79
C CYS A 103 -30.95 -7.85 -3.44
N MET A 104 -31.36 -8.68 -2.49
CA MET A 104 -30.75 -8.75 -1.14
C MET A 104 -29.44 -9.54 -1.07
N PHE A 105 -28.75 -9.76 -2.19
CA PHE A 105 -27.49 -10.50 -2.20
C PHE A 105 -26.38 -9.67 -1.54
N VAL A 106 -25.74 -10.26 -0.54
CA VAL A 106 -24.62 -9.68 0.21
C VAL A 106 -23.59 -10.77 0.45
N TYR A 107 -22.34 -10.52 0.07
CA TYR A 107 -21.21 -11.42 0.31
C TYR A 107 -20.04 -10.66 0.91
N ALA A 108 -19.74 -10.93 2.18
CA ALA A 108 -18.64 -10.30 2.91
C ALA A 108 -17.40 -11.20 2.88
N PHE A 109 -16.23 -10.60 2.70
CA PHE A 109 -14.95 -11.30 2.65
C PHE A 109 -13.81 -10.39 3.16
N GLN A 110 -12.61 -10.96 3.28
CA GLN A 110 -11.39 -10.21 3.62
C GLN A 110 -10.46 -10.20 2.41
N SER A 111 -9.72 -9.13 2.18
CA SER A 111 -8.82 -9.01 1.02
C SER A 111 -7.65 -9.99 1.06
N THR A 112 -7.28 -10.47 2.25
CA THR A 112 -6.24 -11.48 2.45
C THR A 112 -6.67 -12.54 3.45
N ARG A 113 -5.98 -13.68 3.43
CA ARG A 113 -6.25 -14.79 4.35
C ARG A 113 -6.05 -14.36 5.81
N LYS A 114 -6.93 -14.87 6.66
CA LYS A 114 -6.88 -14.70 8.11
C LYS A 114 -6.69 -16.05 8.78
N ALA A 115 -5.54 -16.27 9.42
CA ALA A 115 -5.32 -17.42 10.30
C ALA A 115 -5.54 -17.00 11.76
N ASN A 116 -6.49 -17.66 12.44
CA ASN A 116 -6.87 -17.36 13.82
C ASN A 116 -7.30 -15.88 14.00
N LYS A 117 -6.64 -15.18 14.94
CA LYS A 117 -6.93 -13.79 15.30
C LYS A 117 -6.12 -12.78 14.47
N MET A 118 -5.25 -13.22 13.56
CA MET A 118 -4.35 -12.33 12.80
C MET A 118 -4.49 -12.53 11.29
N ASN A 119 -4.21 -11.47 10.53
CA ASN A 119 -4.14 -11.56 9.07
C ASN A 119 -2.73 -12.00 8.66
N ASP A 120 -2.63 -12.97 7.76
CA ASP A 120 -1.34 -13.55 7.36
C ASP A 120 -0.43 -12.49 6.74
N ILE A 121 -1.00 -11.58 5.95
CA ILE A 121 -0.27 -10.48 5.32
C ILE A 121 0.36 -9.53 6.34
N ASN A 122 -0.34 -9.23 7.44
CA ASN A 122 0.18 -8.34 8.49
C ASN A 122 1.40 -8.97 9.16
N LEU A 123 1.29 -10.27 9.40
CA LEU A 123 2.31 -11.06 10.06
C LEU A 123 3.56 -11.21 9.18
N GLN A 124 3.37 -11.60 7.93
CA GLN A 124 4.44 -11.70 6.92
C GLN A 124 5.13 -10.36 6.67
N PHE A 125 4.35 -9.27 6.61
CA PHE A 125 4.91 -7.94 6.42
C PHE A 125 5.79 -7.51 7.60
N VAL A 126 5.31 -7.68 8.83
CA VAL A 126 6.10 -7.35 10.04
C VAL A 126 7.38 -8.20 10.10
N TRP A 127 7.28 -9.48 9.74
CA TRP A 127 8.44 -10.37 9.66
C TRP A 127 9.44 -9.93 8.58
N GLY A 128 8.97 -9.59 7.38
CA GLY A 128 9.81 -9.05 6.30
C GLY A 128 10.54 -7.78 6.72
N MET A 129 9.84 -6.85 7.40
CA MET A 129 10.45 -5.65 7.95
C MET A 129 11.53 -5.97 9.00
N ARG A 130 11.33 -6.99 9.84
CA ARG A 130 12.31 -7.48 10.83
C ARG A 130 13.57 -8.03 10.16
N ILE A 131 13.42 -8.86 9.12
CA ILE A 131 14.53 -9.44 8.36
C ILE A 131 15.44 -8.36 7.80
N ILE A 132 14.88 -7.26 7.28
CA ILE A 132 15.66 -6.13 6.74
C ILE A 132 16.15 -5.15 7.82
N GLY A 133 15.97 -5.47 9.11
CA GLY A 133 16.43 -4.63 10.23
C GLY A 133 15.65 -3.33 10.37
N LYS A 134 14.36 -3.29 9.99
CA LYS A 134 13.53 -2.10 10.01
C LYS A 134 12.29 -2.30 10.89
N GLY A 135 12.00 -1.30 11.72
CA GLY A 135 10.84 -1.31 12.61
C GLY A 135 9.61 -0.57 12.04
N HIS A 136 8.60 -0.46 12.90
CA HIS A 136 7.30 0.20 12.63
C HIS A 136 7.42 1.56 11.91
N SER A 137 8.36 2.42 12.30
CA SER A 137 8.51 3.75 11.69
C SER A 137 8.90 3.70 10.21
N SER A 138 9.72 2.73 9.81
CA SER A 138 10.09 2.54 8.40
C SER A 138 8.96 1.86 7.63
N SER A 139 8.29 0.91 8.27
CA SER A 139 7.11 0.23 7.73
C SER A 139 5.99 1.22 7.39
N LYS A 140 5.69 2.18 8.29
CA LYS A 140 4.70 3.24 8.03
C LYS A 140 5.07 4.10 6.82
N LYS A 141 6.36 4.45 6.67
CA LYS A 141 6.84 5.23 5.51
C LYS A 141 6.68 4.45 4.22
N LEU A 142 7.02 3.15 4.23
CA LEU A 142 6.84 2.27 3.09
C LEU A 142 5.36 2.18 2.66
N CYS A 143 4.45 1.93 3.61
CA CYS A 143 3.02 1.89 3.33
C CYS A 143 2.51 3.23 2.75
N ALA A 144 2.96 4.36 3.31
CA ALA A 144 2.60 5.68 2.82
C ALA A 144 3.11 5.92 1.38
N SER A 145 4.34 5.52 1.07
CA SER A 145 4.90 5.59 -0.29
C SER A 145 4.10 4.77 -1.31
N LEU A 146 3.52 3.64 -0.88
CA LEU A 146 2.69 2.77 -1.71
C LEU A 146 1.21 3.16 -1.72
N ASN A 147 0.81 4.19 -0.98
CA ASN A 147 -0.59 4.58 -0.76
C ASN A 147 -1.49 3.42 -0.29
N ILE A 148 -0.95 2.56 0.58
CA ILE A 148 -1.68 1.46 1.23
C ILE A 148 -1.83 1.75 2.74
N PRO A 149 -2.83 1.17 3.42
CA PRO A 149 -2.97 1.36 4.85
C PRO A 149 -1.78 0.78 5.62
N SER A 150 -1.52 1.30 6.81
CA SER A 150 -0.40 0.85 7.66
C SER A 150 -0.90 0.22 8.94
N LEU A 151 -0.13 -0.71 9.50
CA LEU A 151 -0.43 -1.26 10.83
C LEU A 151 -0.30 -0.17 11.91
N SER A 152 -1.20 -0.20 12.88
CA SER A 152 -1.03 0.57 14.12
C SER A 152 0.19 0.06 14.89
N LYS A 153 0.78 0.91 15.75
CA LYS A 153 1.95 0.53 16.55
C LYS A 153 1.66 -0.67 17.46
N ALA A 154 0.45 -0.77 18.00
CA ALA A 154 0.02 -1.89 18.83
C ALA A 154 -0.12 -3.18 18.01
N ALA A 155 -0.76 -3.12 16.84
CA ALA A 155 -0.91 -4.27 15.95
C ALA A 155 0.43 -4.78 15.45
N TYR A 156 1.35 -3.87 15.09
CA TYR A 156 2.71 -4.19 14.68
C TYR A 156 3.45 -4.97 15.78
N ARG A 157 3.45 -4.45 17.02
CA ARG A 157 4.06 -5.11 18.18
C ARG A 157 3.41 -6.45 18.52
N SER A 158 2.10 -6.58 18.30
CA SER A 158 1.41 -7.86 18.49
C SER A 158 1.93 -8.91 17.50
N CYS A 159 2.14 -8.52 16.24
CA CYS A 159 2.70 -9.43 15.23
C CYS A 159 4.14 -9.82 15.56
N GLU A 160 4.95 -8.89 16.10
CA GLU A 160 6.33 -9.17 16.54
C GLU A 160 6.42 -10.24 17.64
N LYS A 161 5.37 -10.41 18.47
CA LYS A 161 5.36 -11.39 19.57
C LYS A 161 5.05 -12.82 19.13
N ASN A 162 4.49 -13.00 17.95
CA ASN A 162 4.06 -14.30 17.46
C ASN A 162 5.18 -15.07 16.73
N TYR A 163 6.42 -14.54 16.74
CA TYR A 163 7.67 -15.22 16.31
C TYR A 163 8.88 -14.80 17.13
#